data_AF-A0A0N5AUK8-F1
#
_entry.id   AF-A0A0N5AUK8-F1
#
_cell.length_a   1.000
_cell.length_b   1.000
_cell.length_c   1.000
_cell.angle_alpha   90.00
_cell.angle_beta   90.00
_cell.angle_gamma   90.00
#
_symmetry.space_group_name_H-M   'P 1'
#
loop_
_entity.id
_entity.type
_entity.pdbx_description
1 polymer ?
#
loop_
_entity_poly.entity_id
_entity_poly.type
_entity_poly.pdbx_seq_one_letter_code
_entity_poly.pdbx_strand_id
1 'polypeptide(L)'
;MSGIDVSQNLLQDVRLYENNRERERVDCLSELYAVLKSLECLETLFAGDYIAHEEYSTECAKLLRQYKARMFITALRQAQVSNVDDFVAKYQLTCPASLERIREGHPVIVRKKENTPKLIKDVVETFITYIDQLKLNVRAVDELQPSLNDLYLSVSAFPSLPDDAESRTKVKKWYVYEALHPALLFNNTAEGEFLAYCRLDKLNEMSATEEINEEEARQMTFDIECAYTAFNRFLENH
;
A
#
# COMPACT_ATOMS: atom_id res chain seq x y z
N MET A 1 -48.29 6.78 -42.80
CA MET A 1 -47.21 7.22 -41.89
C MET A 1 -47.43 6.53 -40.57
N SER A 2 -46.79 5.37 -40.35
CA SER A 2 -46.82 4.67 -39.07
C SER A 2 -46.05 5.52 -38.06
N GLY A 3 -46.74 6.00 -37.03
CA GLY A 3 -46.13 6.77 -35.95
C GLY A 3 -44.99 5.97 -35.34
N ILE A 4 -43.84 6.62 -35.16
CA ILE A 4 -42.72 6.04 -34.42
C ILE A 4 -43.22 5.89 -32.98
N ASP A 5 -43.46 4.66 -32.56
CA ASP A 5 -43.77 4.32 -31.17
C ASP A 5 -42.49 4.50 -30.34
N VAL A 6 -42.26 5.72 -29.89
CA VAL A 6 -41.14 6.04 -29.01
C VAL A 6 -41.44 5.37 -27.67
N SER A 7 -40.69 4.31 -27.36
CA SER A 7 -40.87 3.53 -26.13
C SER A 7 -40.91 4.45 -24.91
N GLN A 8 -41.99 4.39 -24.13
CA GLN A 8 -42.25 5.28 -22.98
C GLN A 8 -41.08 5.32 -21.97
N ASN A 9 -40.27 4.26 -21.88
CA ASN A 9 -39.07 4.20 -21.05
C ASN A 9 -37.99 5.24 -21.44
N LEU A 10 -38.00 5.76 -22.67
CA LEU A 10 -37.09 6.82 -23.12
C LEU A 10 -37.55 8.22 -22.72
N LEU A 11 -38.77 8.37 -22.19
CA LEU A 11 -39.36 9.65 -21.79
C LEU A 11 -39.21 9.92 -20.28
N GLN A 12 -38.62 9.00 -19.53
CA GLN A 12 -38.42 9.14 -18.09
C GLN A 12 -36.94 9.35 -17.76
N ASP A 13 -36.66 10.26 -16.82
CA ASP A 13 -35.30 10.48 -16.31
C ASP A 13 -34.79 9.23 -15.58
N VAL A 14 -33.63 8.75 -16.00
CA VAL A 14 -32.95 7.62 -15.35
C VAL A 14 -32.33 8.08 -14.04
N ARG A 15 -32.66 7.37 -12.96
CA ARG A 15 -32.09 7.62 -11.62
C ARG A 15 -30.90 6.71 -11.38
N LEU A 16 -29.89 7.23 -10.69
CA LEU A 16 -28.69 6.47 -10.35
C LEU A 16 -28.94 5.41 -9.24
N TYR A 17 -29.98 5.61 -8.44
CA TYR A 17 -30.42 4.69 -7.39
C TYR A 17 -31.93 4.82 -7.19
N GLU A 18 -32.57 3.74 -6.75
CA GLU A 18 -34.01 3.68 -6.44
C GLU A 18 -34.29 3.53 -4.93
N ASN A 19 -33.28 3.12 -4.16
CA ASN A 19 -33.40 2.87 -2.73
C ASN A 19 -32.14 3.28 -1.95
N ASN A 20 -32.24 3.34 -0.62
CA ASN A 20 -31.14 3.76 0.26
C ASN A 20 -29.91 2.84 0.14
N ARG A 21 -30.11 1.54 -0.04
CA ARG A 21 -29.00 0.58 -0.17
C ARG A 21 -28.19 0.83 -1.45
N GLU A 22 -28.86 1.10 -2.56
CA GLU A 22 -28.20 1.47 -3.81
C GLU A 22 -27.49 2.81 -3.71
N ARG A 23 -28.11 3.79 -3.05
CA ARG A 23 -27.49 5.09 -2.77
C ARG A 23 -26.19 4.94 -2.00
N GLU A 24 -26.21 4.22 -0.88
CA GLU A 24 -25.01 3.94 -0.08
C GLU A 24 -23.93 3.21 -0.90
N ARG A 25 -24.32 2.27 -1.76
CA ARG A 25 -23.38 1.59 -2.66
C ARG A 25 -22.72 2.58 -3.61
N VAL A 26 -23.51 3.46 -4.23
CA VAL A 26 -23.00 4.50 -5.13
C VAL A 26 -22.10 5.49 -4.40
N ASP A 27 -22.46 5.87 -3.17
CA ASP A 27 -21.65 6.77 -2.34
C ASP A 27 -20.27 6.16 -2.06
N CYS A 28 -20.19 4.88 -1.64
CA CYS A 28 -18.92 4.18 -1.45
C CYS A 28 -18.04 4.17 -2.71
N LEU A 29 -18.65 3.96 -3.88
CA LEU A 29 -17.92 3.98 -5.16
C LEU A 29 -17.42 5.37 -5.51
N SER A 30 -18.24 6.40 -5.24
CA SER A 30 -17.87 7.79 -5.48
C SER A 30 -16.68 8.21 -4.63
N GLU A 31 -16.60 7.74 -3.39
CA GLU A 31 -15.47 8.00 -2.50
C GLU A 31 -14.18 7.32 -2.99
N LEU A 32 -14.24 6.04 -3.37
CA LEU A 32 -13.08 5.35 -3.94
C LEU A 32 -12.61 6.04 -5.23
N TYR A 33 -13.54 6.40 -6.12
CA TYR A 33 -13.25 7.17 -7.33
C TYR A 33 -12.54 8.50 -7.00
N ALA A 34 -13.06 9.25 -6.03
CA ALA A 34 -12.51 10.54 -5.64
C ALA A 34 -11.08 10.41 -5.08
N VAL A 35 -10.81 9.39 -4.25
CA VAL A 35 -9.47 9.14 -3.71
C VAL A 35 -8.49 8.81 -4.83
N LEU A 36 -8.85 7.90 -5.74
CA LEU A 36 -8.00 7.53 -6.88
C LEU A 36 -7.66 8.73 -7.77
N LYS A 37 -8.65 9.58 -8.08
CA LYS A 37 -8.43 10.79 -8.88
C LYS A 37 -7.65 11.87 -8.15
N SER A 38 -7.81 11.97 -6.83
CA SER A 38 -7.02 12.89 -6.00
C SER A 38 -5.55 12.46 -5.97
N LEU A 39 -5.30 11.15 -5.81
CA LEU A 39 -3.94 10.60 -5.82
C LEU A 39 -3.27 10.77 -7.19
N GLU A 40 -4.00 10.55 -8.29
CA GLU A 40 -3.50 10.81 -9.64
C GLU A 40 -3.08 12.28 -9.82
N CYS A 41 -3.91 13.21 -9.36
CA CYS A 41 -3.62 14.63 -9.39
C CYS A 41 -2.36 14.96 -8.58
N LEU A 42 -2.25 14.41 -7.35
CA LEU A 42 -1.10 14.62 -6.48
C LEU A 42 0.21 14.11 -7.10
N GLU A 43 0.22 12.90 -7.66
CA GLU A 43 1.39 12.34 -8.34
C GLU A 43 1.78 13.19 -9.55
N THR A 44 0.81 13.71 -10.31
CA THR A 44 1.07 14.59 -11.46
C THR A 44 1.66 15.93 -11.03
N LEU A 45 1.17 16.52 -9.94
CA LEU A 45 1.72 17.76 -9.38
C LEU A 45 3.14 17.57 -8.87
N PHE A 46 3.41 16.44 -8.20
CA PHE A 46 4.76 16.13 -7.72
C PHE A 46 5.73 15.86 -8.87
N ALA A 47 5.34 15.06 -9.87
CA ALA A 47 6.15 14.78 -11.05
C ALA A 47 6.46 16.05 -11.87
N GLY A 48 5.56 17.03 -11.83
CA GLY A 48 5.74 18.35 -12.45
C GLY A 48 6.55 19.35 -11.60
N ASP A 49 7.08 18.94 -10.44
CA ASP A 49 7.84 19.79 -9.51
C ASP A 49 7.04 21.01 -8.99
N TYR A 50 5.72 20.89 -8.89
CA TYR A 50 4.83 21.96 -8.41
C TYR A 50 4.67 21.97 -6.88
N ILE A 51 5.04 20.88 -6.20
CA ILE A 51 4.90 20.70 -4.75
C ILE A 51 6.18 20.12 -4.16
N ALA A 52 6.53 20.55 -2.94
CA ALA A 52 7.71 20.05 -2.25
C ALA A 52 7.52 18.59 -1.80
N HIS A 53 8.62 17.83 -1.70
CA HIS A 53 8.58 16.41 -1.31
C HIS A 53 7.93 16.19 0.07
N GLU A 54 8.15 17.07 1.05
CA GLU A 54 7.60 16.92 2.40
C GLU A 54 6.07 17.03 2.43
N GLU A 55 5.52 18.02 1.72
CA GLU A 55 4.06 18.20 1.56
C GLU A 55 3.46 17.04 0.76
N TYR A 56 4.10 16.68 -0.36
CA TYR A 56 3.69 15.53 -1.17
C TYR A 56 3.65 14.24 -0.36
N SER A 57 4.73 13.93 0.38
CA SER A 57 4.87 12.68 1.13
C SER A 57 3.75 12.56 2.17
N THR A 58 3.46 13.66 2.87
CA THR A 58 2.40 13.73 3.88
C THR A 58 1.02 13.48 3.27
N GLU A 59 0.67 14.18 2.18
CA GLU A 59 -0.64 14.03 1.54
C GLU A 59 -0.79 12.70 0.80
N CYS A 60 0.29 12.20 0.19
CA CYS A 60 0.31 10.90 -0.48
C CYS A 60 0.07 9.76 0.53
N ALA A 61 0.72 9.81 1.70
CA ALA A 61 0.51 8.83 2.75
C ALA A 61 -0.96 8.82 3.23
N LYS A 62 -1.56 10.01 3.41
CA LYS A 62 -2.98 10.13 3.77
C LYS A 62 -3.91 9.54 2.70
N LEU A 63 -3.69 9.86 1.42
CA LEU A 63 -4.50 9.35 0.32
C LEU A 63 -4.36 7.84 0.14
N LEU A 64 -3.15 7.28 0.29
CA LEU A 64 -2.93 5.84 0.28
C LEU A 64 -3.69 5.14 1.40
N ARG A 65 -3.67 5.71 2.61
CA ARG A 65 -4.45 5.19 3.75
C ARG A 65 -5.96 5.26 3.47
N GLN A 66 -6.45 6.37 2.93
CA GLN A 66 -7.85 6.50 2.52
C GLN A 66 -8.22 5.49 1.44
N TYR A 67 -7.37 5.30 0.43
CA TYR A 67 -7.57 4.33 -0.65
C TYR A 67 -7.77 2.93 -0.07
N LYS A 68 -6.86 2.47 0.80
CA LYS A 68 -6.96 1.14 1.40
C LYS A 68 -8.31 0.96 2.14
N ALA A 69 -8.73 1.95 2.91
CA ALA A 69 -10.01 1.92 3.65
C ALA A 69 -11.22 1.88 2.72
N ARG A 70 -11.24 2.73 1.68
CA ARG A 70 -12.36 2.81 0.72
C ARG A 70 -12.42 1.59 -0.19
N MET A 71 -11.28 1.06 -0.61
CA MET A 71 -11.18 -0.17 -1.39
C MET A 71 -11.74 -1.35 -0.60
N PHE A 72 -11.36 -1.44 0.67
CA PHE A 72 -11.85 -2.45 1.58
C PHE A 72 -13.38 -2.40 1.76
N ILE A 73 -13.95 -1.21 2.04
CA ILE A 73 -15.41 -1.03 2.15
C ILE A 73 -16.12 -1.37 0.84
N THR A 74 -15.52 -1.01 -0.30
CA THR A 74 -16.07 -1.27 -1.63
C THR A 74 -16.13 -2.77 -1.92
N ALA A 75 -15.07 -3.52 -1.62
CA ALA A 75 -15.03 -4.96 -1.83
C ALA A 75 -16.11 -5.70 -1.03
N LEU A 76 -16.38 -5.26 0.21
CA LEU A 76 -17.46 -5.84 1.03
C LEU A 76 -18.86 -5.56 0.51
N ARG A 77 -19.08 -4.34 -0.02
CA ARG A 77 -20.41 -3.90 -0.47
C ARG A 77 -20.67 -4.28 -1.93
N GLN A 78 -19.64 -4.59 -2.71
CA GLN A 78 -19.75 -4.90 -4.13
C GLN A 78 -18.84 -6.05 -4.56
N ALA A 79 -19.40 -7.26 -4.60
CA ALA A 79 -18.69 -8.50 -4.96
C ALA A 79 -18.00 -8.52 -6.34
N GLN A 80 -18.31 -7.57 -7.23
CA GLN A 80 -17.67 -7.47 -8.57
C GLN A 80 -16.42 -6.58 -8.59
N VAL A 81 -16.00 -6.02 -7.46
CA VAL A 81 -14.79 -5.19 -7.37
C VAL A 81 -13.91 -5.79 -6.28
N SER A 82 -12.94 -6.63 -6.67
CA SER A 82 -12.06 -7.32 -5.73
C SER A 82 -10.70 -6.63 -5.60
N ASN A 83 -10.24 -5.96 -6.66
CA ASN A 83 -8.99 -5.21 -6.68
C ASN A 83 -9.16 -3.87 -7.42
N VAL A 84 -8.13 -3.03 -7.38
CA VAL A 84 -8.15 -1.71 -8.02
C VAL A 84 -8.25 -1.78 -9.54
N ASP A 85 -7.65 -2.80 -10.17
CA ASP A 85 -7.68 -2.97 -11.62
C ASP A 85 -9.12 -3.28 -12.10
N ASP A 86 -9.89 -4.08 -11.34
CA ASP A 86 -11.32 -4.33 -11.61
C ASP A 86 -12.12 -3.03 -11.60
N PHE A 87 -11.87 -2.17 -10.59
CA PHE A 87 -12.57 -0.89 -10.45
C PHE A 87 -12.24 0.05 -11.61
N VAL A 88 -10.96 0.19 -11.93
CA VAL A 88 -10.47 1.06 -13.00
C VAL A 88 -11.00 0.61 -14.37
N ALA A 89 -11.00 -0.69 -14.64
CA ALA A 89 -11.54 -1.24 -15.88
C ALA A 89 -13.06 -1.02 -15.99
N LYS A 90 -13.80 -1.27 -14.91
CA LYS A 90 -15.26 -1.16 -14.88
C LYS A 90 -15.76 0.27 -15.09
N TYR A 91 -15.10 1.23 -14.45
CA TYR A 91 -15.51 2.64 -14.47
C TYR A 91 -14.66 3.49 -15.44
N GLN A 92 -13.75 2.86 -16.20
CA GLN A 92 -12.91 3.48 -17.24
C GLN A 92 -12.08 4.66 -16.71
N LEU A 93 -11.44 4.49 -15.55
CA LEU A 93 -10.58 5.53 -14.97
C LEU A 93 -9.23 5.56 -15.69
N THR A 94 -8.81 6.75 -16.13
CA THR A 94 -7.39 6.98 -16.47
C THR A 94 -6.67 7.51 -15.24
N CYS A 95 -5.89 6.65 -14.58
CA CYS A 95 -5.07 7.03 -13.42
C CYS A 95 -3.77 6.20 -13.30
N PRO A 96 -2.89 6.22 -14.31
CA PRO A 96 -1.67 5.40 -14.32
C PRO A 96 -0.72 5.73 -13.16
N ALA A 97 -0.54 7.00 -12.80
CA ALA A 97 0.39 7.38 -11.75
C ALA A 97 -0.10 6.94 -10.36
N SER A 98 -1.39 7.10 -10.09
CA SER A 98 -2.04 6.58 -8.89
C SER A 98 -1.92 5.07 -8.77
N LEU A 99 -2.04 4.33 -9.88
CA LEU A 99 -1.96 2.86 -9.86
C LEU A 99 -0.55 2.39 -9.50
N GLU A 100 0.49 2.97 -10.09
CA GLU A 100 1.87 2.68 -9.71
C GLU A 100 2.12 3.01 -8.24
N ARG A 101 1.65 4.17 -7.77
CA ARG A 101 1.77 4.55 -6.34
C ARG A 101 1.07 3.57 -5.41
N ILE A 102 -0.11 3.09 -5.78
CA ILE A 102 -0.86 2.09 -5.01
C ILE A 102 -0.13 0.75 -4.96
N ARG A 103 0.47 0.32 -6.08
CA ARG A 103 1.27 -0.92 -6.16
C ARG A 103 2.53 -0.83 -5.31
N GLU A 104 3.18 0.34 -5.27
CA GLU A 104 4.29 0.60 -4.36
C GLU A 104 3.85 0.67 -2.90
N GLY A 105 2.64 1.17 -2.65
CA GLY A 105 2.01 1.21 -1.33
C GLY A 105 2.53 2.31 -0.42
N HIS A 106 3.54 3.08 -0.83
CA HIS A 106 4.17 4.18 -0.09
C HIS A 106 4.48 5.39 -1.00
N PRO A 107 4.62 6.63 -0.49
CA PRO A 107 5.08 7.79 -1.26
C PRO A 107 6.47 7.57 -1.86
N VAL A 108 6.87 8.40 -2.83
CA VAL A 108 8.24 8.37 -3.39
C VAL A 108 9.27 8.50 -2.26
N ILE A 109 10.20 7.54 -2.20
CA ILE A 109 11.35 7.58 -1.30
C ILE A 109 12.44 8.40 -1.97
N VAL A 110 12.88 9.48 -1.33
CA VAL A 110 13.99 10.30 -1.84
C VAL A 110 15.29 9.52 -1.73
N ARG A 111 15.89 9.25 -2.88
CA ARG A 111 17.26 8.72 -2.91
C ARG A 111 18.26 9.81 -2.59
N LYS A 112 19.29 9.48 -1.81
CA LYS A 112 20.40 10.40 -1.53
C LYS A 112 21.23 10.62 -2.82
N LYS A 113 22.13 11.60 -2.81
CA LYS A 113 22.94 11.94 -4.01
C LYS A 113 24.16 11.04 -4.20
N GLU A 114 24.74 10.57 -3.11
CA GLU A 114 26.03 9.88 -3.11
C GLU A 114 26.10 8.78 -2.05
N ASN A 115 26.88 7.74 -2.34
CA ASN A 115 27.15 6.64 -1.42
C ASN A 115 28.22 7.07 -0.41
N THR A 116 27.82 7.81 0.62
CA THR A 116 28.77 8.20 1.68
C THR A 116 29.08 7.02 2.61
N PRO A 117 30.29 6.93 3.19
CA PRO A 117 30.59 5.94 4.24
C PRO A 117 29.62 6.01 5.42
N LYS A 118 29.11 7.21 5.71
CA LYS A 118 28.04 7.43 6.70
C LYS A 118 26.74 6.71 6.29
N LEU A 119 26.31 6.85 5.04
CA LEU A 119 25.12 6.17 4.55
C LEU A 119 25.24 4.65 4.59
N ILE A 120 26.40 4.13 4.18
CA ILE A 120 26.69 2.69 4.25
C ILE A 120 26.58 2.22 5.70
N LYS A 121 27.22 2.95 6.63
CA LYS A 121 27.13 2.67 8.06
C LYS A 121 25.66 2.68 8.54
N ASP A 122 24.90 3.70 8.21
CA ASP A 122 23.49 3.84 8.62
C ASP A 122 22.64 2.63 8.15
N VAL A 123 22.80 2.20 6.90
CA VAL A 123 22.07 1.03 6.36
C VAL A 123 22.51 -0.26 7.06
N VAL A 124 23.82 -0.48 7.21
CA VAL A 124 24.37 -1.65 7.92
C VAL A 124 23.87 -1.70 9.35
N GLU A 125 23.81 -0.56 10.04
CA GLU A 125 23.30 -0.44 11.41
C GLU A 125 21.82 -0.84 11.51
N THR A 126 20.98 -0.43 10.55
CA THR A 126 19.57 -0.87 10.50
C THR A 126 19.42 -2.38 10.23
N PHE A 127 20.27 -2.97 9.38
CA PHE A 127 20.28 -4.43 9.16
C PHE A 127 20.64 -5.19 10.44
N ILE A 128 21.73 -4.81 11.09
CA ILE A 128 22.20 -5.45 12.32
C ILE A 128 21.13 -5.35 13.40
N THR A 129 20.55 -4.17 13.58
CA THR A 129 19.50 -3.92 14.57
C THR A 129 18.31 -4.86 14.37
N TYR A 130 17.82 -5.00 13.13
CA TYR A 130 16.69 -5.87 12.83
C TYR A 130 17.01 -7.36 13.01
N ILE A 131 18.19 -7.78 12.54
CA ILE A 131 18.65 -9.17 12.72
C ILE A 131 18.80 -9.52 14.21
N ASP A 132 19.31 -8.60 15.01
CA ASP A 132 19.49 -8.80 16.45
C ASP A 132 18.13 -8.93 17.18
N GLN A 133 17.12 -8.15 16.80
CA GLN A 133 15.75 -8.32 17.31
C GLN A 133 15.21 -9.73 17.03
N LEU A 134 15.36 -10.22 15.80
CA LEU A 134 14.92 -11.58 15.45
C LEU A 134 15.69 -12.65 16.23
N LYS A 135 16.99 -12.46 16.44
CA LYS A 135 17.83 -13.37 17.26
C LYS A 135 17.47 -13.36 18.74
N LEU A 136 17.01 -12.22 19.26
CA LEU A 136 16.45 -12.09 20.60
C LEU A 136 15.02 -12.67 20.70
N ASN A 137 14.53 -13.28 19.62
CA ASN A 137 13.21 -13.88 19.54
C ASN A 137 12.08 -12.86 19.76
N VAL A 138 12.28 -11.61 19.31
CA VAL A 138 11.20 -10.63 19.19
C VAL A 138 10.24 -11.12 18.11
N ARG A 139 8.95 -11.25 18.46
CA ARG A 139 7.92 -11.79 17.56
C ARG A 139 6.70 -10.89 17.41
N ALA A 140 6.48 -9.97 18.35
CA ALA A 140 5.35 -9.07 18.33
C ALA A 140 5.46 -8.13 17.12
N VAL A 141 4.37 -8.03 16.34
CA VAL A 141 4.35 -7.28 15.09
C VAL A 141 4.56 -5.78 15.34
N ASP A 142 3.98 -5.22 16.39
CA ASP A 142 4.19 -3.81 16.78
C ASP A 142 5.63 -3.49 17.20
N GLU A 143 6.39 -4.47 17.68
CA GLU A 143 7.82 -4.33 17.99
C GLU A 143 8.72 -4.50 16.76
N LEU A 144 8.36 -5.41 15.84
CA LEU A 144 9.13 -5.66 14.60
C LEU A 144 8.87 -4.60 13.54
N GLN A 145 7.66 -4.06 13.46
CA GLN A 145 7.24 -3.18 12.37
C GLN A 145 8.02 -1.85 12.29
N PRO A 146 8.30 -1.14 13.40
CA PRO A 146 9.04 0.12 13.36
C PRO A 146 10.46 -0.05 12.81
N SER A 147 11.20 -1.06 13.29
CA SER A 147 12.57 -1.32 12.86
C SER A 147 12.64 -1.89 11.44
N LEU A 148 11.66 -2.70 11.03
CA LEU A 148 11.52 -3.14 9.64
C LEU A 148 11.28 -1.96 8.70
N ASN A 149 10.49 -0.98 9.14
CA ASN A 149 10.25 0.24 8.37
C ASN A 149 11.52 1.07 8.22
N ASP A 150 12.27 1.26 9.29
CA ASP A 150 13.56 1.97 9.23
C ASP A 150 14.56 1.26 8.30
N LEU A 151 14.62 -0.07 8.37
CA LEU A 151 15.44 -0.89 7.47
C LEU A 151 15.01 -0.74 5.99
N TYR A 152 13.72 -0.85 5.70
CA TYR A 152 13.24 -0.73 4.32
C TYR A 152 13.50 0.66 3.74
N LEU A 153 13.24 1.71 4.52
CA LEU A 153 13.47 3.09 4.11
C LEU A 153 14.97 3.37 3.91
N SER A 154 15.85 2.87 4.80
CA SER A 154 17.29 3.06 4.69
C SER A 154 17.85 2.41 3.43
N VAL A 155 17.46 1.17 3.13
CA VAL A 155 17.86 0.41 1.94
C VAL A 155 17.31 1.03 0.66
N SER A 156 16.05 1.47 0.68
CA SER A 156 15.37 2.03 -0.50
C SER A 156 15.85 3.44 -0.85
N ALA A 157 16.30 4.22 0.13
CA ALA A 157 16.90 5.54 -0.07
C ALA A 157 18.36 5.46 -0.59
N PHE A 158 18.93 4.25 -0.69
CA PHE A 158 20.32 4.07 -1.14
C PHE A 158 20.47 4.40 -2.64
N PRO A 159 21.33 5.36 -3.04
CA PRO A 159 21.30 5.97 -4.37
C PRO A 159 21.56 5.01 -5.53
N SER A 160 22.59 4.18 -5.38
CA SER A 160 23.12 3.32 -6.47
C SER A 160 22.52 1.92 -6.48
N LEU A 161 21.63 1.62 -5.54
CA LEU A 161 21.02 0.29 -5.44
C LEU A 161 19.88 0.18 -6.48
N PRO A 162 19.90 -0.83 -7.37
CA PRO A 162 18.81 -1.08 -8.31
C PRO A 162 17.46 -1.29 -7.62
N ASP A 163 16.36 -1.02 -8.32
CA ASP A 163 15.00 -1.22 -7.81
C ASP A 163 14.64 -2.69 -7.58
N ASP A 164 15.16 -3.57 -8.42
CA ASP A 164 15.04 -5.02 -8.37
C ASP A 164 16.18 -5.69 -7.59
N ALA A 165 17.00 -4.91 -6.88
CA ALA A 165 18.09 -5.45 -6.09
C ALA A 165 17.57 -6.46 -5.06
N GLU A 166 18.20 -7.63 -5.02
CA GLU A 166 17.84 -8.72 -4.10
C GLU A 166 17.72 -8.26 -2.65
N SER A 167 18.62 -7.37 -2.21
CA SER A 167 18.59 -6.77 -0.87
C SER A 167 17.30 -5.99 -0.60
N ARG A 168 16.82 -5.21 -1.57
CA ARG A 168 15.59 -4.43 -1.43
C ARG A 168 14.36 -5.33 -1.54
N THR A 169 14.30 -6.23 -2.51
CA THR A 169 13.13 -7.09 -2.74
C THR A 169 12.85 -8.01 -1.55
N LYS A 170 13.91 -8.56 -0.93
CA LYS A 170 13.76 -9.42 0.26
C LYS A 170 13.26 -8.66 1.49
N VAL A 171 13.72 -7.43 1.71
CA VAL A 171 13.17 -6.59 2.79
C VAL A 171 11.74 -6.17 2.47
N LYS A 172 11.47 -5.76 1.21
CA LYS A 172 10.13 -5.35 0.73
C LYS A 172 9.08 -6.42 0.95
N LYS A 173 9.42 -7.70 0.73
CA LYS A 173 8.54 -8.86 0.95
C LYS A 173 7.88 -8.87 2.34
N TRP A 174 8.59 -8.37 3.35
CA TRP A 174 8.10 -8.31 4.73
C TRP A 174 7.56 -6.92 5.09
N TYR A 175 7.95 -5.89 4.34
CA TYR A 175 7.59 -4.52 4.63
C TYR A 175 6.10 -4.27 4.53
N VAL A 176 5.53 -3.75 5.61
CA VAL A 176 4.16 -3.27 5.68
C VAL A 176 4.17 -1.76 5.61
N TYR A 177 3.57 -1.17 4.59
CA TYR A 177 3.28 0.26 4.66
C TYR A 177 2.03 0.47 5.49
N GLU A 178 2.17 0.99 6.72
CA GLU A 178 1.07 1.35 7.64
C GLU A 178 -0.21 0.55 7.41
N ALA A 179 -0.31 -0.64 8.03
CA ALA A 179 -1.58 -1.35 8.08
C ALA A 179 -2.64 -0.40 8.63
N LEU A 180 -3.75 -0.24 7.90
CA LEU A 180 -4.98 0.24 8.52
C LEU A 180 -5.29 -0.78 9.60
N HIS A 181 -5.05 -0.41 10.86
CA HIS A 181 -5.38 -1.27 11.98
C HIS A 181 -6.89 -1.61 11.88
N PRO A 182 -7.27 -2.90 11.80
CA PRO A 182 -8.67 -3.29 11.65
C PRO A 182 -9.59 -2.66 12.71
N ALA A 183 -9.08 -2.45 13.94
CA ALA A 183 -9.85 -1.82 15.01
C ALA A 183 -10.16 -0.32 14.80
N LEU A 184 -9.50 0.39 13.88
CA LEU A 184 -9.84 1.79 13.55
C LEU A 184 -11.03 1.90 12.58
N LEU A 185 -11.46 0.78 11.97
CA LEU A 185 -12.60 0.74 11.05
C LEU A 185 -13.86 0.14 11.69
N PHE A 186 -13.78 -0.31 12.94
CA PHE A 186 -14.90 -0.93 13.65
C PHE A 186 -15.18 -0.28 15.00
N ASN A 187 -16.14 0.65 14.99
CA ASN A 187 -17.03 0.77 16.13
C ASN A 187 -18.34 0.05 15.76
N ASN A 188 -18.48 -1.15 16.30
CA ASN A 188 -19.72 -1.95 16.36
C ASN A 188 -20.43 -2.27 15.03
N THR A 189 -20.22 -3.48 14.50
CA THR A 189 -21.31 -4.44 14.22
C THR A 189 -20.76 -5.78 13.72
N ALA A 190 -21.18 -6.84 14.40
CA ALA A 190 -21.25 -8.26 14.03
C ALA A 190 -20.12 -8.87 13.16
N GLU A 191 -19.22 -9.57 13.87
CA GLU A 191 -18.70 -10.92 13.61
C GLU A 191 -18.48 -11.37 12.16
N GLY A 192 -17.19 -11.56 11.85
CA GLY A 192 -16.74 -12.89 11.44
C GLY A 192 -16.78 -13.22 9.95
N GLU A 193 -16.20 -12.39 9.08
CA GLU A 193 -15.67 -12.83 7.77
C GLU A 193 -14.70 -11.81 7.16
N PHE A 194 -13.91 -11.15 8.00
CA PHE A 194 -13.32 -9.85 7.67
C PHE A 194 -11.81 -9.84 7.38
N LEU A 195 -11.15 -11.00 7.40
CA LEU A 195 -9.69 -11.09 7.30
C LEU A 195 -9.15 -11.53 5.94
N ALA A 196 -10.01 -11.71 4.92
CA ALA A 196 -9.58 -12.33 3.65
C ALA A 196 -9.23 -11.35 2.51
N TYR A 197 -9.41 -10.03 2.66
CA TYR A 197 -9.41 -9.11 1.50
C TYR A 197 -8.19 -8.19 1.35
N CYS A 198 -7.20 -8.25 2.24
CA CYS A 198 -5.98 -7.43 2.12
C CYS A 198 -4.82 -8.24 1.55
N ARG A 199 -4.92 -8.69 0.29
CA ARG A 199 -3.77 -9.29 -0.39
C ARG A 199 -2.78 -8.19 -0.78
N LEU A 200 -1.85 -7.86 0.10
CA LEU A 200 -0.52 -7.26 -0.15
C LEU A 200 0.29 -7.49 1.14
N ASP A 201 1.36 -8.30 1.06
CA ASP A 201 2.42 -8.62 2.05
C ASP A 201 2.03 -9.24 3.42
N LYS A 202 2.73 -10.31 3.81
CA LYS A 202 2.32 -11.28 4.85
C LYS A 202 2.12 -10.69 6.25
N LEU A 203 2.93 -9.72 6.64
CA LEU A 203 2.78 -9.01 7.92
C LEU A 203 1.58 -8.04 7.93
N ASN A 204 1.02 -7.65 6.78
CA ASN A 204 -0.21 -6.84 6.72
C ASN A 204 -1.45 -7.66 7.11
N GLU A 205 -1.36 -9.00 7.13
CA GLU A 205 -2.46 -9.87 7.55
C GLU A 205 -2.62 -9.92 9.08
N MET A 206 -1.62 -9.46 9.83
CA MET A 206 -1.53 -9.64 11.27
C MET A 206 -1.91 -8.38 12.04
N SER A 207 -2.62 -8.55 13.15
CA SER A 207 -2.85 -7.46 14.11
C SER A 207 -1.52 -6.98 14.71
N ALA A 208 -1.45 -5.71 15.11
CA ALA A 208 -0.29 -5.17 15.81
C ALA A 208 0.06 -5.95 17.08
N THR A 209 -0.94 -6.57 17.73
CA THR A 209 -0.78 -7.40 18.93
C THR A 209 -0.50 -8.88 18.65
N GLU A 210 -0.51 -9.29 17.38
CA GLU A 210 -0.21 -10.67 17.01
C GLU A 210 1.30 -10.89 16.95
N GLU A 211 1.71 -12.12 17.22
CA GLU A 211 3.09 -12.55 17.10
C GLU A 211 3.26 -13.39 15.84
N ILE A 212 4.34 -13.15 15.09
CA ILE A 212 4.72 -14.05 14.01
C ILE A 212 5.01 -15.44 14.57
N ASN A 213 4.57 -16.48 13.86
CA ASN A 213 4.86 -17.83 14.29
C ASN A 213 6.35 -18.18 14.08
N GLU A 214 6.79 -19.30 14.65
CA GLU A 214 8.21 -19.68 14.61
C GLU A 214 8.72 -19.92 13.18
N GLU A 215 7.86 -20.41 12.29
CA GLU A 215 8.23 -20.65 10.90
C GLU A 215 8.40 -19.33 10.13
N GLU A 216 7.50 -18.37 10.37
CA GLU A 216 7.59 -17.02 9.83
C GLU A 216 8.84 -16.30 10.33
N ALA A 217 9.14 -16.39 11.63
CA ALA A 217 10.35 -15.81 12.21
C ALA A 217 11.63 -16.40 11.60
N ARG A 218 11.67 -17.73 11.38
CA ARG A 218 12.79 -18.41 10.70
C ARG A 218 12.96 -17.92 9.26
N GLN A 219 11.86 -17.87 8.50
CA GLN A 219 11.87 -17.45 7.11
C GLN A 219 12.26 -15.97 6.97
N MET A 220 11.78 -15.12 7.87
CA MET A 220 12.13 -13.70 7.93
C MET A 220 13.61 -13.51 8.25
N THR A 221 14.13 -14.21 9.26
CA THR A 221 15.56 -14.18 9.61
C THR A 221 16.42 -14.54 8.38
N PHE A 222 16.09 -15.65 7.72
CA PHE A 222 16.81 -16.08 6.52
C PHE A 222 16.75 -15.04 5.38
N ASP A 223 15.58 -14.48 5.11
CA ASP A 223 15.42 -13.50 4.03
C ASP A 223 16.19 -12.21 4.32
N ILE A 224 16.20 -11.72 5.57
CA ILE A 224 16.95 -10.52 5.94
C ILE A 224 18.45 -10.77 5.93
N GLU A 225 18.93 -11.93 6.38
CA GLU A 225 20.37 -12.27 6.29
C GLU A 225 20.84 -12.39 4.84
N CYS A 226 20.01 -12.96 3.97
CA CYS A 226 20.27 -12.97 2.53
C CYS A 226 20.29 -11.54 1.96
N ALA A 227 19.34 -10.70 2.35
CA ALA A 227 19.27 -9.31 1.92
C ALA A 227 20.52 -8.51 2.33
N TYR A 228 20.98 -8.70 3.56
CA TYR A 228 22.20 -8.09 4.08
C TYR A 228 23.44 -8.57 3.31
N THR A 229 23.55 -9.88 3.05
CA THR A 229 24.64 -10.45 2.25
C THR A 229 24.64 -9.90 0.82
N ALA A 230 23.47 -9.80 0.19
CA ALA A 230 23.31 -9.23 -1.14
C ALA A 230 23.71 -7.74 -1.18
N PHE A 231 23.40 -6.99 -0.13
CA PHE A 231 23.81 -5.59 0.01
C PHE A 231 25.33 -5.46 0.17
N ASN A 232 25.98 -6.27 1.00
CA ASN A 232 27.43 -6.25 1.14
C ASN A 232 28.14 -6.64 -0.17
N ARG A 233 27.64 -7.67 -0.87
CA ARG A 233 28.13 -8.04 -2.20
C ARG A 233 27.99 -6.88 -3.20
N PHE A 234 26.91 -6.10 -3.12
CA PHE A 234 26.76 -4.92 -3.96
C PHE A 234 27.85 -3.87 -3.67
N LEU A 235 28.14 -3.62 -2.39
CA LEU A 235 29.20 -2.68 -1.96
C LEU A 235 30.62 -3.14 -2.29
N GLU A 236 30.88 -4.45 -2.35
CA GLU A 236 32.21 -4.95 -2.75
C GLU A 236 32.49 -4.74 -4.24
N ASN A 237 31.44 -4.64 -5.05
CA ASN A 237 31.53 -4.52 -6.50
C ASN A 237 31.48 -3.06 -7.01
N HIS A 238 31.29 -2.06 -6.13
CA HIS A 238 31.10 -0.65 -6.49
C HIS A 238 31.79 0.30 -5.49
#